data_AF-E1VKR4-F1
#
_entry.id   AF-E1VKR4-F1
#
_cell.length_a   1.000
_cell.length_b   1.000
_cell.length_c   1.000
_cell.angle_alpha   90.00
_cell.angle_beta   90.00
_cell.angle_gamma   90.00
#
_symmetry.space_group_name_H-M   'P 1'
#
loop_
_entity.id
_entity.type
_entity.pdbx_description
1 polymer ?
#
loop_
_entity_poly.entity_id
_entity_poly.type
_entity_poly.pdbx_seq_one_letter_code
_entity_poly.pdbx_strand_id
1 'polypeptide(L)'
;MHHYWNATMIESELQRLGALNCLPLIQHITRNFIGFPSDGEQCDPAYQLLMHLQKMRSPITAREIYKIISTLDAFSWRGYIISPDKTPVYWNPLETPWVSFYPGRTKTITQTEWEYPPPDIIFHYCECFETALTP
;
A
#
# COMPACT_ATOMS: atom_id res chain seq x y z
N MET A 1 -3.24 18.30 7.63
CA MET A 1 -4.34 17.65 8.37
C MET A 1 -5.25 16.89 7.41
N HIS A 2 -4.82 15.77 6.78
CA HIS A 2 -5.64 15.11 5.74
C HIS A 2 -5.66 13.56 5.75
N HIS A 3 -5.06 12.86 6.74
CA HIS A 3 -4.99 11.38 6.68
C HIS A 3 -6.07 10.63 7.47
N TYR A 4 -6.83 11.29 8.33
CA TYR A 4 -7.81 10.60 9.20
C TYR A 4 -9.16 10.30 8.53
N TRP A 5 -9.51 11.01 7.45
CA TRP A 5 -10.82 10.86 6.81
C TRP A 5 -10.96 9.57 5.98
N ASN A 6 -9.85 9.01 5.46
CA ASN A 6 -9.91 7.86 4.56
C ASN A 6 -10.11 6.53 5.28
N ALA A 7 -9.63 6.37 6.52
CA ALA A 7 -9.64 5.08 7.21
C ALA A 7 -11.08 4.59 7.48
N THR A 8 -11.97 5.47 7.96
CA THR A 8 -13.36 5.12 8.28
C THR A 8 -14.20 4.83 7.02
N MET A 9 -13.92 5.52 5.91
CA MET A 9 -14.60 5.27 4.64
C MET A 9 -14.17 3.92 4.02
N ILE A 10 -12.88 3.62 4.06
CA ILE A 10 -12.35 2.32 3.61
C ILE A 10 -12.94 1.17 4.44
N GLU A 11 -12.96 1.32 5.76
CA GLU A 11 -13.57 0.32 6.66
C GLU A 11 -15.04 0.06 6.32
N SER A 12 -15.82 1.12 6.09
CA SER A 12 -17.22 1.02 5.68
C SER A 12 -17.39 0.27 4.36
N GLU A 13 -16.54 0.56 3.37
CA GLU A 13 -16.58 -0.13 2.07
C GLU A 13 -16.15 -1.60 2.18
N LEU A 14 -15.12 -1.90 2.97
CA LEU A 14 -14.72 -3.29 3.23
C LEU A 14 -15.82 -4.09 3.93
N GLN A 15 -16.52 -3.47 4.87
CA GLN A 15 -17.67 -4.09 5.54
C GLN A 15 -18.80 -4.37 4.54
N ARG A 16 -19.14 -3.41 3.67
CA ARG A 16 -20.13 -3.59 2.58
C ARG A 16 -19.76 -4.74 1.63
N LEU A 17 -18.46 -4.88 1.35
CA LEU A 17 -17.93 -5.87 0.41
C LEU A 17 -17.68 -7.25 1.05
N GLY A 18 -17.86 -7.39 2.37
CA GLY A 18 -17.63 -8.65 3.09
C GLY A 18 -16.16 -9.00 3.29
N ALA A 19 -15.27 -8.00 3.28
CA ALA A 19 -13.82 -8.18 3.26
C ALA A 19 -13.10 -7.37 4.36
N LEU A 20 -13.77 -7.20 5.51
CA LEU A 20 -13.24 -6.46 6.67
C LEU A 20 -11.91 -7.05 7.19
N ASN A 21 -11.66 -8.33 6.96
CA ASN A 21 -10.40 -9.00 7.27
C ASN A 21 -9.17 -8.36 6.57
N CYS A 22 -9.36 -7.58 5.50
CA CYS A 22 -8.29 -6.88 4.81
C CYS A 22 -7.94 -5.52 5.43
N LEU A 23 -8.74 -5.02 6.38
CA LEU A 23 -8.53 -3.71 7.01
C LEU A 23 -7.13 -3.55 7.64
N PRO A 24 -6.57 -4.53 8.37
CA PRO A 24 -5.24 -4.39 8.96
C PRO A 24 -4.13 -4.14 7.93
N LEU A 25 -4.17 -4.85 6.79
CA LEU A 25 -3.21 -4.64 5.70
C LEU A 25 -3.32 -3.22 5.15
N ILE A 26 -4.55 -2.75 4.90
CA ILE A 26 -4.76 -1.43 4.32
C ILE A 26 -4.29 -0.34 5.28
N GLN A 27 -4.58 -0.48 6.58
CA GLN A 27 -4.09 0.45 7.60
C GLN A 27 -2.55 0.45 7.66
N HIS A 28 -1.92 -0.72 7.58
CA HIS A 28 -0.47 -0.86 7.57
C HIS A 28 0.17 -0.15 6.37
N ILE A 29 -0.33 -0.41 5.15
CA ILE A 29 0.13 0.25 3.93
C ILE A 29 -0.08 1.77 4.04
N THR A 30 -1.30 2.21 4.37
CA THR A 30 -1.64 3.64 4.46
C THR A 30 -0.73 4.36 5.44
N ARG A 31 -0.44 3.75 6.60
CA ARG A 31 0.52 4.28 7.57
C ARG A 31 1.92 4.40 6.99
N ASN A 32 2.36 3.41 6.22
CA ASN A 32 3.71 3.41 5.66
C ASN A 32 3.87 4.48 4.57
N PHE A 33 2.81 4.86 3.86
CA PHE A 33 2.82 5.96 2.91
C PHE A 33 2.78 7.37 3.54
N ILE A 34 2.65 7.51 4.87
CA ILE A 34 2.68 8.83 5.52
C ILE A 34 3.98 9.57 5.18
N GLY A 35 3.85 10.79 4.68
CA GLY A 35 4.96 11.64 4.27
C GLY A 35 5.58 11.28 2.92
N PHE A 36 5.01 10.31 2.20
CA PHE A 36 5.36 10.04 0.80
C PHE A 36 4.97 11.26 -0.05
N PRO A 37 5.89 11.86 -0.82
CA PRO A 37 5.60 12.95 -1.74
C PRO A 37 4.76 12.44 -2.90
N SER A 38 3.45 12.48 -2.71
CA SER A 38 2.47 12.24 -3.77
C SER A 38 2.03 13.61 -4.31
N ASP A 39 2.03 13.80 -5.62
CA ASP A 39 1.71 15.08 -6.28
C ASP A 39 0.20 15.41 -6.24
N GLY A 40 -0.48 15.10 -5.13
CA GLY A 40 -1.90 15.32 -4.90
C GLY A 40 -2.60 14.16 -4.21
N GLU A 41 -3.85 14.39 -3.79
CA GLU A 41 -4.72 13.38 -3.16
C GLU A 41 -4.99 12.19 -4.10
N GLN A 42 -4.95 12.42 -5.41
CA GLN A 42 -5.14 11.38 -6.43
C GLN A 42 -4.00 10.36 -6.45
N CYS A 43 -2.85 10.71 -5.88
CA CYS A 43 -1.68 9.85 -5.75
C CYS A 43 -1.59 9.20 -4.36
N ASP A 44 -2.56 9.46 -3.46
CA ASP A 44 -2.65 8.82 -2.15
C ASP A 44 -3.24 7.40 -2.32
N PRO A 45 -2.56 6.34 -1.82
CA PRO A 45 -3.02 4.96 -2.01
C PRO A 45 -4.34 4.67 -1.31
N ALA A 46 -4.63 5.30 -0.18
CA ALA A 46 -5.90 5.13 0.52
C ALA A 46 -7.05 5.76 -0.28
N TYR A 47 -6.81 6.93 -0.88
CA TYR A 47 -7.79 7.56 -1.78
C TYR A 47 -8.05 6.71 -3.03
N GLN A 48 -7.00 6.25 -3.72
CA GLN A 48 -7.16 5.40 -4.90
C GLN A 48 -7.87 4.09 -4.57
N LEU A 49 -7.47 3.44 -3.46
CA LEU A 49 -8.11 2.23 -3.00
C LEU A 49 -9.61 2.43 -2.73
N LEU A 50 -9.98 3.51 -2.03
CA LEU A 50 -11.38 3.84 -1.79
C LEU A 50 -12.16 3.98 -3.10
N MET A 51 -11.60 4.67 -4.10
CA MET A 51 -12.21 4.83 -5.41
C MET A 51 -12.43 3.51 -6.15
N HIS A 52 -11.55 2.53 -5.95
CA HIS A 52 -11.74 1.17 -6.49
C HIS A 52 -12.83 0.41 -5.72
N LEU A 53 -12.76 0.40 -4.38
CA LEU A 53 -13.72 -0.31 -3.52
C LEU A 53 -15.17 0.13 -3.77
N GLN A 54 -15.41 1.44 -3.91
CA GLN A 54 -16.74 2.00 -4.19
C GLN A 54 -17.37 1.51 -5.50
N LYS A 55 -16.55 1.08 -6.47
CA LYS A 55 -17.02 0.55 -7.77
C LYS A 55 -17.24 -0.96 -7.75
N MET A 56 -16.81 -1.65 -6.70
CA MET A 56 -16.89 -3.11 -6.62
C MET A 56 -18.28 -3.60 -6.22
N ARG A 57 -18.63 -4.78 -6.73
CA ARG A 57 -19.82 -5.52 -6.36
C ARG A 57 -19.48 -6.52 -5.26
N SER A 58 -20.37 -6.65 -4.28
CA SER A 58 -20.24 -7.60 -3.17
C SER A 58 -20.75 -8.98 -3.57
N PRO A 59 -20.20 -10.08 -3.02
CA PRO A 59 -19.02 -10.14 -2.14
C PRO A 59 -17.71 -10.10 -2.94
N ILE A 60 -16.62 -9.70 -2.27
CA ILE A 60 -15.27 -9.76 -2.85
C ILE A 60 -14.35 -10.63 -2.00
N THR A 61 -13.34 -11.18 -2.64
CA THR A 61 -12.29 -11.96 -1.98
C THR A 61 -11.12 -11.07 -1.57
N ALA A 62 -10.36 -11.51 -0.56
CA ALA A 62 -9.10 -10.85 -0.19
C ALA A 62 -8.13 -10.76 -1.38
N ARG A 63 -8.12 -11.79 -2.23
CA ARG A 63 -7.33 -11.82 -3.47
C ARG A 63 -7.65 -10.67 -4.43
N GLU A 64 -8.92 -10.28 -4.54
CA GLU A 64 -9.31 -9.15 -5.38
C GLU A 64 -8.86 -7.82 -4.79
N ILE A 65 -8.92 -7.65 -3.47
CA ILE A 65 -8.38 -6.46 -2.79
C ILE A 65 -6.88 -6.37 -3.02
N TYR A 66 -6.16 -7.48 -2.87
CA TYR A 66 -4.73 -7.52 -3.11
C TYR A 66 -4.38 -7.16 -4.55
N LYS A 67 -5.14 -7.66 -5.53
CA LYS A 67 -4.97 -7.28 -6.92
C LYS A 67 -5.14 -5.78 -7.13
N ILE A 68 -6.14 -5.16 -6.49
CA ILE A 68 -6.33 -3.70 -6.56
C ILE A 68 -5.13 -2.97 -5.98
N ILE A 69 -4.69 -3.36 -4.77
CA ILE A 69 -3.53 -2.76 -4.10
C ILE A 69 -2.31 -2.83 -5.02
N SER A 70 -2.02 -3.97 -5.65
CA SER A 70 -0.88 -4.11 -6.57
C SER A 70 -0.93 -3.21 -7.80
N THR A 71 -2.11 -2.69 -8.15
CA THR A 71 -2.33 -1.86 -9.35
C THR A 71 -2.49 -0.37 -9.05
N LEU A 72 -2.39 0.06 -7.78
CA LEU A 72 -2.52 1.48 -7.45
C LEU A 72 -1.32 2.24 -8.02
N ASP A 73 -1.56 3.39 -8.63
CA ASP A 73 -0.51 4.26 -9.20
C ASP A 73 0.51 4.69 -8.14
N ALA A 74 0.12 4.74 -6.87
CA ALA A 74 1.04 4.98 -5.76
C ALA A 74 2.21 3.98 -5.70
N PHE A 75 2.02 2.76 -6.22
CA PHE A 75 3.07 1.74 -6.37
C PHE A 75 3.78 1.82 -7.73
N SER A 76 3.34 2.64 -8.67
CA SER A 76 4.10 2.94 -9.90
C SER A 76 5.28 3.90 -9.62
N TRP A 77 5.21 4.64 -8.51
CA TRP A 77 6.28 5.51 -8.04
C TRP A 77 7.20 4.77 -7.08
N ARG A 78 8.49 4.65 -7.44
CA ARG A 78 9.49 4.07 -6.55
C ARG A 78 10.23 5.18 -5.82
N GLY A 79 10.09 5.15 -4.50
CA GLY A 79 11.03 5.80 -3.63
C GLY A 79 12.29 4.95 -3.50
N TYR A 80 13.46 5.55 -3.71
CA TYR A 80 14.74 4.89 -3.46
C TYR A 80 15.74 5.86 -2.85
N ILE A 81 16.80 5.29 -2.31
CA ILE A 81 18.01 6.01 -1.90
C ILE A 81 19.18 5.49 -2.72
N ILE A 82 20.15 6.35 -3.00
CA ILE A 82 21.46 5.92 -3.52
C ILE A 82 22.33 5.62 -2.31
N SER A 83 22.67 4.35 -2.09
CA SER A 83 23.60 3.92 -1.03
C SER A 83 25.03 4.43 -1.32
N PRO A 84 25.97 4.39 -0.36
CA PRO A 84 27.30 4.99 -0.58
C PRO A 84 28.10 4.27 -1.67
N ASP A 85 27.80 2.99 -1.90
CA ASP A 85 28.27 2.13 -2.98
C ASP A 85 27.52 2.34 -4.31
N LYS A 86 26.66 3.36 -4.40
CA LYS A 86 25.85 3.72 -5.58
C LYS A 86 24.80 2.68 -5.98
N THR A 87 24.52 1.71 -5.12
CA THR A 87 23.43 0.76 -5.31
C THR A 87 22.10 1.42 -4.93
N PRO A 88 21.08 1.39 -5.79
CA PRO A 88 19.75 1.85 -5.40
C PRO A 88 19.14 0.90 -4.37
N VAL A 89 18.69 1.42 -3.23
CA VAL A 89 17.89 0.67 -2.26
C VAL A 89 16.45 1.15 -2.39
N TYR A 90 15.54 0.25 -2.73
CA TYR A 90 14.13 0.56 -3.01
C TYR A 90 13.28 0.46 -1.75
N TRP A 91 12.34 1.39 -1.61
CA TRP A 91 11.41 1.43 -0.50
C TRP A 91 10.32 0.37 -0.66
N ASN A 92 10.14 -0.46 0.37
CA ASN A 92 9.01 -1.37 0.50
C ASN A 92 8.00 -0.84 1.55
N PRO A 93 6.84 -0.30 1.15
CA PRO A 93 5.76 0.14 2.02
C PRO A 93 5.05 -1.01 2.73
N LEU A 94 5.34 -2.28 2.44
CA LEU A 94 4.91 -3.38 3.31
C LEU A 94 5.81 -3.56 4.52
N GLU A 95 7.06 -3.13 4.45
CA GLU A 95 8.04 -3.40 5.50
C GLU A 95 8.29 -2.17 6.36
N THR A 96 8.45 -1.01 5.73
CA THR A 96 8.98 0.18 6.40
C THR A 96 8.16 1.42 6.07
N PRO A 97 7.85 2.31 7.04
CA PRO A 97 7.30 3.61 6.74
C PRO A 97 8.23 4.47 5.89
N TRP A 98 7.70 5.23 4.94
CA TRP A 98 8.47 6.11 4.07
C TRP A 98 9.38 7.06 4.85
N VAL A 99 8.85 7.67 5.92
CA VAL A 99 9.61 8.56 6.80
C VAL A 99 10.83 7.87 7.41
N SER A 100 10.74 6.58 7.70
CA SER A 100 11.78 5.76 8.33
C SER A 100 12.73 5.07 7.34
N PHE A 101 12.36 5.01 6.05
CA PHE A 101 13.06 4.20 5.05
C PHE A 101 14.58 4.49 4.95
N TYR A 102 15.02 5.73 5.20
CA TYR A 102 16.43 6.01 5.50
C TYR A 102 16.64 7.41 6.12
N PRO A 103 16.87 7.52 7.44
CA PRO A 103 17.10 8.79 8.11
C PRO A 103 18.57 9.19 7.96
N GLY A 104 18.95 9.74 6.82
CA GLY A 104 20.35 10.17 6.62
C GLY A 104 20.79 10.36 5.17
N ARG A 105 19.88 10.16 4.21
CA ARG A 105 20.13 10.42 2.79
C ARG A 105 18.98 11.18 2.17
N THR A 106 19.29 11.90 1.10
CA THR A 106 18.29 12.48 0.22
C THR A 106 17.49 11.33 -0.40
N LYS A 107 16.19 11.31 -0.12
CA LYS A 107 15.25 10.37 -0.75
C LYS A 107 14.99 10.85 -2.17
N THR A 108 15.09 9.96 -3.14
CA THR A 108 14.75 10.26 -4.54
C THR A 108 13.52 9.47 -4.92
N ILE A 109 12.61 10.11 -5.64
CA ILE A 109 11.41 9.49 -6.17
C ILE A 109 11.53 9.49 -7.67
N THR A 110 11.33 8.32 -8.26
CA THR A 110 11.32 8.16 -9.71
C THR A 110 10.09 7.37 -10.10
N GLN A 111 9.42 7.83 -11.15
CA GLN A 111 8.38 7.06 -11.81
C GLN A 111 9.07 5.97 -12.62
N THR A 112 8.66 4.73 -12.44
CA THR A 112 9.29 3.60 -13.14
C THR A 112 8.22 2.77 -13.77
N GLU A 113 8.45 2.37 -15.02
CA GLU A 113 7.56 1.43 -15.73
C GLU A 113 7.67 -0.01 -15.19
N TRP A 114 8.57 -0.27 -14.24
CA TRP A 114 8.78 -1.58 -13.64
C TRP A 114 7.80 -1.80 -12.49
N GLU A 115 6.99 -2.86 -12.58
CA GLU A 115 6.13 -3.37 -11.50
C GLU A 115 6.92 -3.34 -10.18
N TYR A 116 6.39 -2.64 -9.17
CA TYR A 116 6.75 -2.78 -7.75
C TYR A 116 6.99 -4.26 -7.40
N PRO A 117 7.67 -4.61 -6.29
CA PRO A 117 8.00 -6.00 -6.07
C PRO A 117 6.76 -6.89 -6.24
N PRO A 118 6.96 -8.03 -6.89
CA PRO A 118 5.92 -8.78 -7.58
C PRO A 118 4.85 -9.25 -6.60
N PRO A 119 3.77 -9.89 -7.07
CA PRO A 119 2.85 -10.74 -6.30
C PRO A 119 3.36 -11.35 -4.98
N ASP A 120 4.65 -11.65 -4.86
CA ASP A 120 5.42 -11.98 -3.65
C ASP A 120 5.11 -11.12 -2.40
N ILE A 121 4.86 -9.82 -2.57
CA ILE A 121 4.44 -8.87 -1.50
C ILE A 121 3.09 -9.28 -0.89
N ILE A 122 2.18 -9.76 -1.74
CA ILE A 122 0.86 -10.23 -1.34
C ILE A 122 0.96 -11.67 -0.81
N PHE A 123 1.77 -12.52 -1.44
CA PHE A 123 2.00 -13.90 -0.98
C PHE A 123 2.60 -13.96 0.42
N HIS A 124 3.56 -13.11 0.76
CA HIS A 124 4.13 -13.05 2.11
C HIS A 124 3.08 -12.67 3.17
N TYR A 125 2.15 -11.76 2.83
CA TYR A 125 1.06 -11.38 3.74
C TYR A 125 -0.03 -12.48 3.83
N CYS A 126 -0.33 -13.17 2.72
CA CYS A 126 -1.21 -14.33 2.71
C CYS A 126 -0.68 -15.45 3.63
N GLU A 127 0.60 -15.81 3.54
CA GLU A 127 1.20 -16.86 4.38
C GLU A 127 1.21 -16.49 5.86
N CYS A 128 1.47 -15.23 6.20
CA CYS A 128 1.49 -14.75 7.59
C CYS A 128 0.10 -14.62 8.24
N PHE A 129 -0.96 -14.39 7.46
CA PHE A 129 -2.33 -14.22 7.99
C PHE A 129 -3.21 -15.47 7.86
N GLU A 130 -2.97 -16.37 6.90
CA GLU A 130 -3.63 -17.69 6.86
C GLU A 130 -3.14 -18.60 8.01
N THR A 131 -1.88 -18.47 8.43
CA THR A 131 -1.35 -19.14 9.62
C THR A 131 -1.88 -18.55 10.94
N ALA A 132 -2.38 -17.31 10.94
CA ALA A 132 -3.00 -16.69 12.11
C ALA A 132 -4.48 -17.03 12.30
N LEU A 133 -5.12 -17.69 11.31
CA LEU A 133 -6.54 -18.05 11.31
C LEU A 133 -6.80 -19.56 11.40
N THR A 134 -5.75 -20.37 11.59
CA THR A 134 -5.87 -21.79 11.92
C THR A 134 -5.52 -21.99 13.41
N PRO A 135 -6.43 -22.57 14.24
CA PRO A 135 -6.16 -22.86 15.65
C PRO A 135 -5.01 -23.83 15.88
#